data_AF-A0A8D8I8D2-F1
#
_entry.id   AF-A0A8D8I8D2-F1
#
_cell.length_a   1.000
_cell.length_b   1.000
_cell.length_c   1.000
_cell.angle_alpha   90.00
_cell.angle_beta   90.00
_cell.angle_gamma   90.00
#
_symmetry.space_group_name_H-M   'P 1'
#
loop_
_entity.id
_entity.type
_entity.pdbx_description
1 polymer ?
#
loop_
_entity_poly.entity_id
_entity_poly.type
_entity_poly.pdbx_seq_one_letter_code
_entity_poly.pdbx_strand_id
1 'polypeptide(L)'
;MDKDELTLAVVDAIEKYPLLYSGVAHFNARRAEHMQAWNEVAAAVGQGVNATYCKQRWNIIRRNHTKYLRTGRNTIKIPGIHERLSFLNSWIKSNQDKEAKRSQLRSLAFNIDLVKLVEQLPWLYNDQPRSKAEDEEAWEKNRQYHER
;
A
#
# COMPACT_ATOMS: atom_id res chain seq x y z
N MET A 1 -20.44 20.03 -17.75
CA MET A 1 -19.04 19.58 -17.65
C MET A 1 -19.05 18.09 -17.86
N ASP A 2 -18.24 17.63 -18.82
CA ASP A 2 -18.09 16.19 -19.08
C ASP A 2 -17.40 15.49 -17.88
N LYS A 3 -17.61 14.18 -17.76
CA LYS A 3 -17.04 13.39 -16.65
C LYS A 3 -15.51 13.39 -16.68
N ASP A 4 -14.91 13.44 -17.87
CA ASP A 4 -13.47 13.45 -18.02
C ASP A 4 -12.89 14.83 -17.72
N GLU A 5 -13.57 15.90 -18.16
CA GLU A 5 -13.25 17.28 -17.77
C GLU A 5 -13.28 17.47 -16.25
N LEU A 6 -14.34 16.98 -15.60
CA LEU A 6 -14.48 17.02 -14.14
C LEU A 6 -13.34 16.27 -13.45
N THR A 7 -12.90 15.16 -14.04
CA THR A 7 -11.79 14.37 -13.51
C THR A 7 -10.47 15.12 -13.61
N LEU A 8 -10.22 15.78 -14.73
CA LEU A 8 -9.04 16.62 -14.92
C LEU A 8 -9.05 17.81 -13.96
N ALA A 9 -10.19 18.48 -13.80
CA ALA A 9 -10.36 19.58 -12.86
C ALA A 9 -10.06 19.17 -11.40
N VAL A 10 -10.50 17.98 -10.99
CA VAL A 10 -10.17 17.42 -9.67
C VAL A 10 -8.67 17.22 -9.50
N VAL A 11 -7.98 16.71 -10.52
CA VAL A 11 -6.51 16.50 -10.46
C VAL A 11 -5.78 17.83 -10.34
N ASP A 12 -6.11 18.79 -11.20
CA ASP A 12 -5.48 20.12 -11.22
C ASP A 12 -5.71 20.88 -9.92
N ALA A 13 -6.90 20.75 -9.32
CA ALA A 13 -7.21 21.36 -8.04
C ALA A 13 -6.39 20.71 -6.91
N ILE A 14 -6.27 19.38 -6.89
CA ILE A 14 -5.56 18.65 -5.83
C ILE A 14 -4.06 18.90 -5.85
N GLU A 15 -3.45 19.08 -7.02
CA GLU A 15 -2.02 19.36 -7.17
C GLU A 15 -1.57 20.53 -6.27
N LYS A 16 -2.42 21.55 -6.12
CA LYS A 16 -2.20 22.76 -5.31
C LYS A 16 -2.20 22.50 -3.80
N TYR A 17 -2.66 21.33 -3.34
CA TYR A 17 -2.78 20.99 -1.92
C TYR A 17 -1.94 19.75 -1.58
N PRO A 18 -0.61 19.88 -1.42
CA PRO A 18 0.28 18.78 -1.03
C PRO A 18 -0.18 17.96 0.17
N LEU A 19 -0.87 18.59 1.12
CA LEU A 19 -1.42 17.92 2.31
C LEU A 19 -2.44 16.81 1.98
N LEU A 20 -3.07 16.83 0.79
CA LEU A 20 -4.05 15.84 0.35
C LEU A 20 -3.41 14.56 -0.23
N TYR A 21 -2.12 14.60 -0.55
CA TYR A 21 -1.43 13.47 -1.20
C TYR A 21 -0.07 13.10 -0.61
N SER A 22 0.60 14.04 0.06
CA SER A 22 1.83 13.79 0.81
C SER A 22 1.51 13.02 2.10
N GLY A 23 2.27 11.96 2.37
CA GLY A 23 2.08 11.10 3.55
C GLY A 23 2.54 11.74 4.88
N VAL A 24 2.84 13.05 4.89
CA VAL A 24 3.41 13.76 6.04
C VAL A 24 2.33 14.24 7.02
N ALA A 25 1.07 14.30 6.60
CA ALA A 25 -0.01 14.67 7.49
C ALA A 25 -0.44 13.45 8.33
N HIS A 26 -0.02 13.42 9.60
CA HIS A 26 -0.70 12.59 10.60
C HIS A 26 -2.18 12.95 10.57
N PHE A 27 -3.01 12.03 10.07
CA PHE A 27 -4.43 12.23 9.75
C PHE A 27 -5.24 12.88 10.88
N ASN A 28 -4.81 12.69 12.13
CA ASN A 28 -5.48 13.23 13.31
C ASN A 28 -5.06 14.66 13.66
N ALA A 29 -3.79 15.03 13.47
CA ALA A 29 -3.28 16.33 13.90
C ALA A 29 -3.74 17.48 13.00
N ARG A 30 -3.96 17.21 11.71
CA ARG A 30 -4.32 18.21 10.69
C ARG A 30 -5.70 17.94 10.07
N ARG A 31 -6.61 17.32 10.82
CA ARG A 31 -7.93 16.92 10.32
C ARG A 31 -8.74 18.11 9.80
N ALA A 32 -8.70 19.24 10.52
CA ALA A 32 -9.40 20.46 10.13
C ALA A 32 -8.88 21.02 8.80
N GLU A 33 -7.55 21.17 8.67
CA GLU A 33 -6.90 21.63 7.44
C GLU A 33 -7.18 20.69 6.26
N HIS A 34 -7.19 19.38 6.50
CA HIS A 34 -7.51 18.40 5.47
C HIS A 34 -8.96 18.51 5.01
N MET A 35 -9.91 18.77 5.93
CA MET A 35 -11.31 19.01 5.58
C MET A 35 -11.46 20.31 4.80
N GLN A 36 -10.79 21.38 5.24
CA GLN A 36 -10.79 22.67 4.56
C GLN A 36 -10.24 22.55 3.12
N ALA A 37 -9.10 21.89 2.94
CA ALA A 37 -8.51 21.69 1.61
C ALA A 37 -9.44 20.91 0.67
N TRP A 38 -10.18 19.91 1.16
CA TRP A 38 -11.19 19.23 0.33
C TRP A 38 -12.36 20.12 -0.06
N ASN A 39 -12.77 21.03 0.82
CA ASN A 39 -13.81 22.01 0.52
C ASN A 39 -13.32 23.03 -0.51
N GLU A 40 -12.06 23.48 -0.41
CA GLU A 40 -11.44 24.38 -1.38
C GLU A 40 -11.25 23.71 -2.74
N VAL A 41 -10.88 22.43 -2.78
CA VAL A 41 -10.86 21.62 -4.01
C VAL A 41 -12.26 21.56 -4.63
N ALA A 42 -13.30 21.27 -3.85
CA ALA A 42 -14.66 21.20 -4.35
C ALA A 42 -15.13 22.55 -4.93
N ALA A 43 -14.83 23.65 -4.23
CA ALA A 43 -15.14 25.00 -4.70
C ALA A 43 -14.40 25.34 -6.01
N ALA A 44 -13.14 24.91 -6.15
CA ALA A 44 -12.34 25.15 -7.35
C ALA A 44 -12.81 24.32 -8.57
N VAL A 45 -13.38 23.13 -8.34
CA VAL A 45 -13.85 22.24 -9.41
C VAL A 45 -15.18 22.72 -10.02
N GLY A 46 -16.06 23.34 -9.23
CA GLY A 46 -17.25 24.01 -9.74
C GLY A 46 -18.49 23.90 -8.85
N GLN A 47 -19.53 24.65 -9.21
CA GLN A 47 -20.80 24.66 -8.47
C GLN A 47 -21.49 23.29 -8.51
N GLY A 48 -21.96 22.82 -7.35
CA GLY A 48 -22.65 21.54 -7.20
C GLY A 48 -21.74 20.32 -6.94
N VAL A 49 -20.41 20.50 -6.97
CA VAL A 49 -19.47 19.44 -6.59
C VAL A 49 -19.16 19.56 -5.11
N ASN A 50 -19.22 18.44 -4.39
CA ASN A 50 -18.91 18.39 -2.96
C ASN A 50 -17.55 17.73 -2.68
N ALA A 51 -16.98 18.05 -1.52
CA ALA A 51 -15.70 17.52 -1.05
C ALA A 51 -15.65 15.98 -1.05
N THR A 52 -16.74 15.32 -0.66
CA THR A 52 -16.84 13.85 -0.63
C THR A 52 -16.69 13.24 -2.01
N TYR A 53 -17.32 13.84 -3.02
CA TYR A 53 -17.21 13.42 -4.41
C TYR A 53 -15.77 13.56 -4.91
N CYS A 54 -15.14 14.73 -4.72
CA CYS A 54 -13.74 14.96 -5.08
C CYS A 54 -12.83 13.92 -4.44
N LYS A 55 -13.03 13.62 -3.15
CA LYS A 55 -12.25 12.61 -2.42
C LYS A 55 -12.43 11.20 -2.97
N GLN A 56 -13.67 10.78 -3.25
CA GLN A 56 -13.94 9.47 -3.84
C GLN A 56 -13.31 9.35 -5.23
N ARG A 57 -13.49 10.38 -6.07
CA ARG A 57 -12.94 10.42 -7.42
C ARG A 57 -11.41 10.38 -7.39
N TRP A 58 -10.78 11.17 -6.53
CA TRP A 58 -9.34 11.16 -6.30
C TRP A 58 -8.81 9.79 -5.89
N ASN A 59 -9.47 9.11 -4.95
CA ASN A 59 -9.04 7.78 -4.51
C ASN A 59 -9.02 6.76 -5.65
N ILE A 60 -9.99 6.83 -6.56
CA ILE A 60 -10.05 5.97 -7.75
C ILE A 60 -8.90 6.31 -8.71
N ILE A 61 -8.71 7.59 -9.01
CA ILE A 61 -7.65 8.07 -9.92
C ILE A 61 -6.27 7.68 -9.39
N ARG A 62 -5.99 8.02 -8.13
CA ARG A 62 -4.72 7.71 -7.47
C ARG A 62 -4.44 6.22 -7.46
N ARG A 63 -5.43 5.39 -7.09
CA ARG A 63 -5.28 3.92 -7.09
C ARG A 63 -4.92 3.39 -8.48
N ASN A 64 -5.62 3.86 -9.50
CA ASN A 64 -5.39 3.44 -10.89
C ASN A 64 -4.03 3.90 -11.41
N HIS A 65 -3.61 5.13 -11.08
CA HIS A 65 -2.29 5.63 -11.46
C HIS A 65 -1.15 4.89 -10.73
N THR A 66 -1.29 4.59 -9.43
CA THR A 66 -0.35 3.72 -8.71
C THR A 66 -0.25 2.34 -9.37
N LYS A 67 -1.37 1.78 -9.82
CA LYS A 67 -1.38 0.51 -10.56
C LYS A 67 -0.68 0.62 -11.91
N TYR A 68 -0.92 1.70 -12.65
CA TYR A 68 -0.23 2.00 -13.90
C TYR A 68 1.29 2.07 -13.70
N LEU A 69 1.78 2.79 -12.69
CA LEU A 69 3.21 2.86 -12.38
C LEU A 69 3.82 1.49 -12.03
N ARG A 70 3.04 0.58 -11.43
CA ARG A 70 3.52 -0.74 -11.04
C ARG A 70 3.48 -1.77 -12.18
N THR A 71 2.44 -1.75 -13.01
CA THR A 71 2.18 -2.82 -13.98
C THR A 71 2.19 -2.36 -15.44
N GLY A 72 2.37 -1.06 -15.72
CA GLY A 72 2.25 -0.45 -17.05
C GLY A 72 0.84 -0.46 -17.65
N ARG A 73 -0.15 -1.00 -16.94
CA ARG A 73 -1.52 -1.17 -17.47
C ARG A 73 -2.30 0.11 -17.25
N ASN A 74 -2.67 0.77 -18.34
CA ASN A 74 -3.52 1.95 -18.27
C ASN A 74 -4.99 1.54 -18.10
N THR A 75 -5.58 1.89 -16.95
CA THR A 75 -7.01 1.70 -16.68
C THR A 75 -7.81 3.00 -16.79
N ILE A 76 -7.16 4.15 -16.92
CA ILE A 76 -7.81 5.45 -17.05
C ILE A 76 -7.73 5.88 -18.51
N LYS A 77 -8.87 5.86 -19.21
CA LYS A 77 -8.96 6.20 -20.64
C LYS A 77 -8.95 7.71 -20.92
N ILE A 78 -8.54 8.54 -19.95
CA ILE A 78 -8.53 9.99 -20.06
C ILE A 78 -7.16 10.41 -20.63
N PRO A 79 -7.11 11.04 -21.81
CA PRO A 79 -5.86 11.49 -22.41
C PRO A 79 -5.12 12.48 -21.48
N GLY A 80 -3.80 12.34 -21.36
CA GLY A 80 -2.98 13.29 -20.60
C GLY A 80 -3.07 13.17 -19.07
N ILE A 81 -3.85 12.22 -18.55
CA ILE A 81 -4.09 12.15 -17.09
C ILE A 81 -2.84 11.72 -16.31
N HIS A 82 -2.00 10.86 -16.88
CA HIS A 82 -0.82 10.36 -16.19
C HIS A 82 0.29 11.42 -16.13
N GLU A 83 0.38 12.27 -17.15
CA GLU A 83 1.24 13.44 -17.21
C GLU A 83 0.84 14.45 -16.12
N ARG A 84 -0.46 14.71 -15.98
CA ARG A 84 -0.99 15.57 -14.90
C ARG A 84 -0.81 14.97 -13.51
N LEU A 85 -0.74 13.65 -13.37
CA LEU A 85 -0.48 12.99 -12.09
C LEU A 85 1.02 12.83 -11.80
N SER A 86 1.90 13.32 -12.66
CA SER A 86 3.35 13.14 -12.54
C SER A 86 3.93 13.70 -11.24
N PHE A 87 3.29 14.71 -10.64
CA PHE A 87 3.65 15.26 -9.32
C PHE A 87 3.57 14.20 -8.19
N LEU A 88 2.81 13.12 -8.39
CA LEU A 88 2.73 12.00 -7.44
C LEU A 88 3.86 10.99 -7.60
N ASN A 89 4.59 10.97 -8.72
CA ASN A 89 5.52 9.89 -9.06
C ASN A 89 6.61 9.71 -8.01
N SER A 90 7.20 10.82 -7.53
CA SER A 90 8.24 10.80 -6.50
C SER A 90 7.70 10.21 -5.18
N TRP A 91 6.49 10.62 -4.78
CA TRP A 91 5.80 10.15 -3.59
C TRP A 91 5.43 8.67 -3.66
N ILE A 92 4.90 8.23 -4.80
CA ILE A 92 4.50 6.84 -5.00
C ILE A 92 5.73 5.93 -4.98
N LYS A 93 6.81 6.30 -5.68
CA LYS A 93 8.07 5.53 -5.68
C LYS A 93 8.66 5.44 -4.27
N SER A 94 8.76 6.55 -3.55
CA SER A 94 9.28 6.55 -2.17
C SER A 94 8.49 5.63 -1.23
N ASN A 95 7.17 5.61 -1.35
CA ASN A 95 6.33 4.72 -0.54
C ASN A 95 6.45 3.25 -0.96
N GLN A 96 6.60 2.97 -2.27
CA GLN A 96 6.84 1.62 -2.76
C GLN A 96 8.17 1.07 -2.25
N ASP A 97 9.23 1.88 -2.26
CA ASP A 97 10.55 1.48 -1.74
C ASP A 97 10.51 1.19 -0.23
N LYS A 98 9.79 2.00 0.54
CA LYS A 98 9.58 1.77 1.98
C LYS A 98 8.85 0.46 2.24
N GLU A 99 7.80 0.18 1.46
CA GLU A 99 7.03 -1.05 1.61
C GLU A 99 7.85 -2.29 1.19
N ALA A 100 8.60 -2.19 0.10
CA ALA A 100 9.53 -3.24 -0.33
C ALA A 100 10.58 -3.55 0.75
N LYS A 101 11.20 -2.52 1.34
CA LYS A 101 12.14 -2.67 2.46
C LYS A 101 11.49 -3.33 3.68
N ARG A 102 10.27 -2.92 4.04
CA ARG A 102 9.53 -3.53 5.16
C ARG A 102 9.22 -5.00 4.89
N SER A 103 8.80 -5.32 3.67
CA SER A 103 8.54 -6.71 3.26
C SER A 103 9.81 -7.56 3.32
N GLN A 104 10.94 -7.04 2.82
CA GLN A 104 12.25 -7.70 2.93
C GLN A 104 12.65 -7.94 4.39
N LEU A 105 12.49 -6.95 5.26
CA LEU A 105 12.80 -7.10 6.69
C LEU A 105 11.91 -8.15 7.37
N ARG A 106 10.61 -8.19 7.06
CA ARG A 106 9.72 -9.24 7.57
C ARG A 106 10.10 -10.63 7.07
N SER A 107 10.46 -10.75 5.80
CA SER A 107 10.93 -12.01 5.23
C SER A 107 12.25 -12.46 5.87
N LEU A 108 13.18 -11.53 6.11
CA LEU A 108 14.43 -11.83 6.78
C LEU A 108 14.20 -12.26 8.24
N ALA A 109 13.34 -11.56 8.97
CA ALA A 109 12.98 -11.94 10.33
C ALA A 109 12.37 -13.35 10.39
N PHE A 110 11.41 -13.64 9.51
CA PHE A 110 10.84 -14.98 9.38
C PHE A 110 11.91 -16.04 9.08
N ASN A 111 12.81 -15.77 8.13
CA ASN A 111 13.89 -16.71 7.78
C ASN A 111 14.85 -16.94 8.95
N ILE A 112 15.18 -15.89 9.72
CA ILE A 112 16.03 -16.01 10.92
C ILE A 112 15.32 -16.87 11.97
N ASP A 113 14.04 -16.63 12.22
CA ASP A 113 13.26 -17.40 13.19
C ASP A 113 13.12 -18.87 12.76
N LEU A 114 12.98 -19.13 11.46
CA LEU A 114 12.99 -20.48 10.90
C LEU A 114 14.33 -21.18 11.14
N VAL A 115 15.47 -20.52 10.87
CA VAL A 115 16.80 -21.09 11.12
C VAL A 115 16.96 -21.44 12.60
N LYS A 116 16.60 -20.55 13.52
CA LYS A 116 16.64 -20.82 14.96
C LYS A 116 15.78 -22.02 15.35
N LEU A 117 14.59 -22.16 14.75
CA LEU A 117 13.70 -23.28 15.00
C LEU A 117 14.33 -24.60 14.54
N VAL A 118 14.94 -24.61 13.35
CA VAL A 118 15.65 -25.77 12.81
C VAL A 118 16.86 -26.14 13.67
N GLU A 119 17.62 -25.16 14.17
CA GLU A 119 18.74 -25.39 15.08
C GLU A 119 18.29 -25.96 16.44
N GLN A 120 17.16 -25.49 16.97
CA GLN A 120 16.62 -25.97 18.25
C GLN A 120 15.96 -27.34 18.14
N LEU A 121 15.32 -27.61 17.01
CA LEU A 121 14.50 -28.81 16.79
C LEU A 121 14.91 -29.52 15.49
N PRO A 122 16.17 -29.96 15.34
CA PRO A 122 16.67 -30.53 14.09
C PRO A 122 15.95 -31.83 13.70
N TRP A 123 15.37 -32.56 14.65
CA TRP A 123 14.59 -33.77 14.36
C TRP A 123 13.20 -33.47 13.76
N LEU A 124 12.68 -32.25 13.90
CA LEU A 124 11.42 -31.83 13.28
C LEU A 124 11.59 -31.39 11.83
N TYR A 125 12.80 -30.97 11.45
CA TYR A 125 13.10 -30.51 10.10
C TYR A 125 14.02 -31.51 9.39
N ASN A 126 13.43 -32.37 8.58
CA ASN A 126 14.16 -33.29 7.70
C ASN A 126 13.66 -33.06 6.26
N ASP A 127 14.54 -32.62 5.37
CA ASP A 127 14.23 -32.38 3.95
C ASP A 127 14.05 -33.69 3.15
N GLN A 128 14.30 -34.84 3.78
CA GLN A 128 14.03 -36.16 3.19
C GLN A 128 12.58 -36.59 3.46
N PRO A 129 11.94 -37.30 2.51
CA PRO A 129 10.63 -37.88 2.76
C PRO A 129 10.70 -38.85 3.93
N ARG A 130 9.90 -38.58 4.97
CA ARG A 130 9.75 -39.43 6.15
C ARG A 130 8.56 -40.37 6.00
N SER A 131 8.69 -41.56 6.58
CA SER A 131 7.55 -42.41 6.87
C SER A 131 6.72 -41.82 8.01
N LYS A 132 5.45 -42.23 8.10
CA LYS A 132 4.54 -41.78 9.16
C LYS A 132 5.09 -42.06 10.57
N ALA A 133 5.79 -43.18 10.75
CA ALA A 133 6.41 -43.56 12.03
C ALA A 133 7.55 -42.60 12.43
N GLU A 134 8.36 -42.17 11.46
CA GLU A 134 9.44 -41.20 11.70
C GLU A 134 8.91 -39.79 12.02
N ASP A 135 7.77 -39.40 11.43
CA ASP A 135 7.08 -38.16 11.80
C ASP A 135 6.49 -38.24 13.21
N GLU A 136 5.83 -39.34 13.57
CA GLU A 136 5.27 -39.56 14.91
C GLU A 136 6.37 -39.52 15.99
N GLU A 137 7.53 -40.14 15.74
CA GLU A 137 8.70 -40.09 16.64
C GLU A 137 9.26 -38.66 16.79
N ALA A 138 9.34 -37.90 15.69
CA ALA A 138 9.81 -36.52 15.72
C ALA A 138 8.90 -35.60 16.54
N TRP A 139 7.57 -35.77 16.40
CA TRP A 139 6.60 -35.02 17.20
C TRP A 139 6.62 -35.40 18.68
N GLU A 140 6.88 -36.66 18.99
CA GLU A 140 7.00 -37.11 20.38
C GLU A 140 8.24 -36.52 21.08
N LYS A 141 9.40 -36.49 20.38
CA LYS A 141 10.60 -35.79 20.85
C LYS A 141 10.35 -34.30 21.10
N ASN A 142 9.55 -33.66 20.24
CA ASN A 142 9.17 -32.26 20.45
C ASN A 142 8.29 -32.06 21.69
N ARG A 143 7.36 -32.99 21.95
CA ARG A 143 6.48 -32.94 23.12
C ARG A 143 7.28 -33.01 24.43
N GLN A 144 8.21 -33.95 24.49
CA GLN A 144 9.12 -34.12 25.64
C GLN A 144 10.07 -32.93 25.84
N TYR A 145 10.48 -32.25 24.77
CA TYR A 145 11.30 -31.05 24.85
C TYR A 145 10.58 -29.89 25.56
N HIS A 146 9.26 -29.76 25.41
CA HIS A 146 8.47 -28.69 26.02
C HIS A 146 7.99 -29.00 27.45
N GLU A 147 8.13 -30.24 27.92
CA GLU A 147 7.75 -30.68 29.27
C GLU A 147 8.91 -30.57 30.29
N ARG A 148 10.11 -30.17 29.86
CA ARG A 148 11.31 -29.96 30.68
C ARG A 148 11.56 -28.48 30.94
#